data_AF-A0A2V6PGS4-F1
#
_entry.id   AF-A0A2V6PGS4-F1
#
_cell.length_a   1.000
_cell.length_b   1.000
_cell.length_c   1.000
_cell.angle_alpha   90.00
_cell.angle_beta   90.00
_cell.angle_gamma   90.00
#
_symmetry.space_group_name_H-M   'P 1'
#
loop_
_entity.id
_entity.type
_entity.pdbx_description
1 polymer ?
#
loop_
_entity_poly.entity_id
_entity_poly.type
_entity_poly.pdbx_seq_one_letter_code
_entity_poly.pdbx_strand_id
1 'polypeptide(L)'
;MKSSETNLAELRAASRRPYSRYPVIYDLDDPWGILIPHLGKIKGAVQRLQRRACAELAVGRAEDALEDVKLMLYLADSLKEEPILISYVVRLACVQIAIQPVWEGLAAHRWSDAELQELQTRFQQFNFLADMKRPLDGERASAILTADLLYRRKYRPSELFDLDAPDPIGGGFVDLVSRFVPRGWYYQEQLSYCRLYESQLGGTFDAVKKRVFPAQIATHDHELEREIAGGRLGKTLNAVLHHQLLASMLLPALGKVSLKAATAQTAADQGALACALERYRLASGQFPETLEALAPRFLSPLPHDLLTGRPYQYRRAEDGQFVLYSVGWNEKDDGGTPGKTLF
;
A
#
# COMPACT_ATOMS: atom_id res chain seq x y z
N MET A 1 -2.58 30.17 17.23
CA MET A 1 -2.80 28.93 16.44
C MET A 1 -4.20 28.99 15.86
N LYS A 2 -4.39 28.67 14.57
CA LYS A 2 -5.74 28.49 14.00
C LYS A 2 -6.44 27.32 14.71
N SER A 3 -7.76 27.37 14.83
CA SER A 3 -8.54 26.25 15.38
C SER A 3 -8.44 25.02 14.47
N SER A 4 -8.74 23.84 15.00
CA SER A 4 -8.76 22.60 14.20
C SER A 4 -9.74 22.71 13.02
N GLU A 5 -10.91 23.32 13.24
CA GLU A 5 -11.92 23.52 12.20
C GLU A 5 -11.45 24.46 11.09
N THR A 6 -10.76 25.56 11.44
CA THR A 6 -10.22 26.47 10.43
C THR A 6 -9.18 25.76 9.54
N ASN A 7 -8.32 24.92 10.13
CA ASN A 7 -7.32 24.16 9.35
C ASN A 7 -7.99 23.12 8.43
N LEU A 8 -9.04 22.44 8.89
CA LEU A 8 -9.79 21.48 8.06
C LEU A 8 -10.54 22.18 6.93
N ALA A 9 -11.13 23.36 7.18
CA ALA A 9 -11.79 24.16 6.15
C ALA A 9 -10.81 24.58 5.04
N GLU A 10 -9.58 24.96 5.40
CA GLU A 10 -8.53 25.27 4.42
C GLU A 10 -8.15 24.04 3.59
N LEU A 11 -8.05 22.86 4.21
CA LEU A 11 -7.79 21.61 3.50
C LEU A 11 -8.94 21.24 2.54
N ARG A 12 -10.21 21.41 2.95
CA ARG A 12 -11.37 21.21 2.07
C ARG A 12 -11.41 22.20 0.91
N ALA A 13 -11.04 23.45 1.14
CA ALA A 13 -10.93 24.43 0.06
C ALA A 13 -9.81 24.05 -0.92
N ALA A 14 -8.68 23.56 -0.41
CA ALA A 14 -7.55 23.11 -1.21
C ALA A 14 -7.83 21.80 -1.97
N SER A 15 -8.67 20.90 -1.46
CA SER A 15 -8.99 19.62 -2.09
C SER A 15 -9.80 19.75 -3.39
N ARG A 16 -10.29 20.95 -3.71
CA ARG A 16 -10.90 21.27 -5.00
C ARG A 16 -9.89 21.39 -6.14
N ARG A 17 -8.59 21.45 -5.83
CA ARG A 17 -7.53 21.54 -6.84
C ARG A 17 -7.23 20.13 -7.37
N PRO A 18 -7.14 19.93 -8.69
CA PRO A 18 -6.93 18.59 -9.26
C PRO A 18 -5.52 18.02 -9.03
N TYR A 19 -4.57 18.86 -8.63
CA TYR A 19 -3.17 18.48 -8.44
C TYR A 19 -2.62 19.01 -7.12
N SER A 20 -1.71 18.25 -6.52
CA SER A 20 -0.93 18.63 -5.35
C SER A 20 0.54 18.32 -5.57
N ARG A 21 1.42 19.11 -4.97
CA ARG A 21 2.86 18.85 -4.94
C ARG A 21 3.41 19.25 -3.59
N TYR A 22 4.19 18.36 -3.00
CA TYR A 22 4.96 18.68 -1.80
C TYR A 22 6.29 19.31 -2.20
N PRO A 23 6.78 20.35 -1.48
CA PRO A 23 8.06 20.97 -1.75
C PRO A 23 9.20 20.09 -1.20
N VAL A 24 9.30 18.85 -1.68
CA VAL A 24 10.39 17.92 -1.36
C VAL A 24 11.62 18.31 -2.19
N ILE A 25 12.76 18.45 -1.52
CA ILE A 25 14.05 18.64 -2.18
C ILE A 25 14.62 17.24 -2.41
N TYR A 26 14.60 16.77 -3.65
CA TYR A 26 15.21 15.51 -4.04
C TYR A 26 16.72 15.69 -4.20
N ASP A 27 17.43 15.70 -3.08
CA ASP A 27 18.89 15.74 -3.04
C ASP A 27 19.44 14.36 -3.44
N LEU A 28 19.91 14.24 -4.68
CA LEU A 28 20.50 12.99 -5.18
C LEU A 28 21.89 12.73 -4.63
N ASP A 29 22.56 13.75 -4.09
CA ASP A 29 23.80 13.51 -3.39
C ASP A 29 23.48 12.92 -2.01
N ASP A 30 22.40 13.32 -1.33
CA ASP A 30 21.99 12.80 0.00
C ASP A 30 20.57 12.21 0.00
N PRO A 31 20.30 11.10 -0.75
CA PRO A 31 18.95 10.58 -0.91
C PRO A 31 18.35 10.05 0.40
N TRP A 32 19.19 9.56 1.32
CA TRP A 32 18.75 9.05 2.62
C TRP A 32 18.48 10.17 3.65
N GLY A 33 19.02 11.37 3.42
CA GLY A 33 18.72 12.58 4.20
C GLY A 33 17.47 13.33 3.72
N ILE A 34 16.82 12.91 2.63
CA ILE A 34 15.62 13.58 2.10
C ILE A 34 14.49 13.55 3.14
N LEU A 35 14.13 14.74 3.63
CA LEU A 35 13.04 14.90 4.60
C LEU A 35 11.67 14.85 3.91
N ILE A 36 10.85 13.90 4.36
CA ILE A 36 9.45 13.70 3.90
C ILE A 36 8.43 13.88 5.04
N PRO A 37 8.45 15.01 5.77
CA PRO A 37 7.63 15.21 6.98
C PRO A 37 6.12 15.26 6.71
N HIS A 38 5.73 15.46 5.45
CA HIS A 38 4.33 15.53 5.04
C HIS A 38 3.61 14.18 5.19
N LEU A 39 4.30 13.04 5.06
CA LEU A 39 3.68 11.71 5.16
C LEU A 39 3.00 11.47 6.51
N GLY A 40 3.71 11.74 7.61
CA GLY A 40 3.16 11.59 8.96
C GLY A 40 2.01 12.56 9.23
N LYS A 41 2.10 13.80 8.70
CA LYS A 41 1.05 14.81 8.83
C LYS A 41 -0.22 14.42 8.07
N ILE A 42 -0.09 13.91 6.85
CA ILE A 42 -1.21 13.42 6.03
C ILE A 42 -1.90 12.25 6.74
N LYS A 43 -1.13 11.22 7.13
CA LYS A 43 -1.69 10.06 7.83
C LYS A 43 -2.40 10.48 9.11
N GLY A 44 -1.79 11.38 9.90
CA GLY A 44 -2.40 11.92 11.12
C GLY A 44 -3.68 12.72 10.87
N ALA A 45 -3.76 13.48 9.77
CA ALA A 45 -4.97 14.18 9.36
C ALA A 45 -6.08 13.20 8.97
N VAL A 46 -5.76 12.18 8.17
CA VAL A 46 -6.69 11.12 7.77
C VAL A 46 -7.24 10.39 9.00
N GLN A 47 -6.39 10.01 9.97
CA GLN A 47 -6.85 9.36 11.21
C GLN A 47 -7.79 10.24 12.05
N ARG A 48 -7.60 11.56 12.04
CA ARG A 48 -8.49 12.49 12.74
C ARG A 48 -9.84 12.60 12.03
N LEU A 49 -9.81 12.76 10.70
CA LEU A 49 -11.02 12.79 9.87
C LEU A 49 -11.81 11.50 9.96
N GLN A 50 -11.16 10.33 10.00
CA GLN A 50 -11.82 9.04 10.20
C GLN A 50 -12.74 9.05 11.43
N ARG A 51 -12.17 9.43 12.59
CA ARG A 51 -12.91 9.45 13.86
C ARG A 51 -14.04 10.47 13.83
N ARG A 52 -13.81 11.61 13.19
CA ARG A 52 -14.80 12.66 13.01
C ARG A 52 -15.96 12.19 12.13
N ALA A 53 -15.69 11.63 10.96
CA ALA A 53 -16.70 11.08 10.04
C ALA A 53 -17.53 9.98 10.71
N CYS A 54 -16.91 9.06 11.47
CA CYS A 54 -17.66 8.06 12.25
C CYS A 54 -18.57 8.71 13.31
N ALA A 55 -18.10 9.76 14.00
CA ALA A 55 -18.91 10.49 14.98
C ALA A 55 -20.07 11.26 14.32
N GLU A 56 -19.82 11.88 13.17
CA GLU A 56 -20.85 12.58 12.36
C GLU A 56 -21.94 11.61 11.90
N LEU A 57 -21.56 10.41 11.42
CA LEU A 57 -22.51 9.33 11.09
C LEU A 57 -23.34 8.90 12.30
N ALA A 58 -22.72 8.75 13.47
CA ALA A 58 -23.42 8.34 14.69
C ALA A 58 -24.50 9.34 15.13
N VAL A 59 -24.30 10.64 14.86
CA VAL A 59 -25.28 11.71 15.16
C VAL A 59 -26.19 12.06 13.98
N GLY A 60 -26.16 11.27 12.89
CA GLY A 60 -27.03 11.43 11.73
C GLY A 60 -26.62 12.52 10.74
N ARG A 61 -25.37 12.99 10.78
CA ARG A 61 -24.81 13.98 9.84
C ARG A 61 -24.05 13.28 8.73
N ALA A 62 -24.76 12.54 7.88
CA ALA A 62 -24.16 11.75 6.79
C ALA A 62 -23.43 12.65 5.76
N GLU A 63 -24.02 13.78 5.38
CA GLU A 63 -23.42 14.71 4.42
C GLU A 63 -22.06 15.27 4.90
N ASP A 64 -21.96 15.64 6.17
CA ASP A 64 -20.70 16.11 6.77
C ASP A 64 -19.64 14.99 6.76
N ALA A 65 -20.05 13.77 7.11
CA ALA A 65 -19.18 12.61 7.10
C ALA A 65 -18.68 12.26 5.69
N LEU A 66 -19.53 12.41 4.66
CA LEU A 66 -19.12 12.21 3.28
C LEU A 66 -18.03 13.21 2.86
N GLU A 67 -18.19 14.48 3.22
CA GLU A 67 -17.19 15.52 2.92
C GLU A 67 -15.84 15.21 3.59
N ASP A 68 -15.86 14.65 4.80
CA ASP A 68 -14.65 14.17 5.48
C ASP A 68 -14.03 12.96 4.76
N VAL A 69 -14.82 11.97 4.36
CA VAL A 69 -14.33 10.81 3.58
C VAL A 69 -13.70 11.27 2.26
N LYS A 70 -14.34 12.21 1.56
CA LYS A 70 -13.80 12.78 0.32
C LYS A 70 -12.46 13.47 0.55
N LEU A 71 -12.33 14.24 1.63
CA LEU A 71 -11.07 14.86 2.00
C LEU A 71 -10.00 13.81 2.33
N MET A 72 -10.34 12.73 3.05
CA MET A 72 -9.41 11.64 3.34
C MET A 72 -8.88 10.98 2.07
N LEU A 73 -9.77 10.68 1.11
CA LEU A 73 -9.40 10.08 -0.17
C LEU A 73 -8.59 11.04 -1.05
N TYR A 74 -8.87 12.34 -1.01
CA TYR A 74 -8.05 13.35 -1.68
C TYR A 74 -6.63 13.42 -1.08
N LEU A 75 -6.52 13.43 0.25
CA LEU A 75 -5.24 13.42 0.95
C LEU A 75 -4.43 12.16 0.63
N ALA A 76 -5.07 11.01 0.45
CA ALA A 76 -4.39 9.81 -0.04
C ALA A 76 -3.85 10.00 -1.48
N ASP A 77 -4.66 10.54 -2.39
CA ASP A 77 -4.24 10.76 -3.78
C ASP A 77 -3.19 11.84 -3.98
N SER A 78 -3.07 12.75 -3.01
CA SER A 78 -1.99 13.74 -3.03
C SER A 78 -0.57 13.13 -3.05
N LEU A 79 -0.46 11.87 -2.63
CA LEU A 79 0.77 11.07 -2.60
C LEU A 79 0.96 10.19 -3.85
N LYS A 80 0.02 10.17 -4.79
CA LYS A 80 0.03 9.26 -5.94
C LYS A 80 1.27 9.42 -6.83
N GLU A 81 1.68 10.67 -7.06
CA GLU A 81 2.78 11.00 -7.99
C GLU A 81 4.17 10.99 -7.31
N GLU A 82 4.24 10.76 -6.00
CA GLU A 82 5.50 10.68 -5.28
C GLU A 82 6.31 9.43 -5.71
N PRO A 83 7.60 9.59 -6.05
CA PRO A 83 8.41 8.48 -6.58
C PRO A 83 8.98 7.56 -5.50
N ILE A 84 8.79 7.87 -4.21
CA ILE A 84 9.40 7.13 -3.10
C ILE A 84 8.42 6.08 -2.56
N LEU A 85 8.88 4.84 -2.37
CA LEU A 85 8.06 3.71 -1.96
C LEU A 85 7.29 3.91 -0.65
N ILE A 86 7.90 4.57 0.34
CA ILE A 86 7.22 4.85 1.61
C ILE A 86 6.01 5.78 1.43
N SER A 87 6.06 6.73 0.49
CA SER A 87 4.91 7.60 0.16
C SER A 87 3.74 6.78 -0.37
N TYR A 88 4.02 5.80 -1.22
CA TYR A 88 3.02 4.85 -1.72
C TYR A 88 2.43 4.00 -0.59
N VAL A 89 3.25 3.43 0.29
CA VAL A 89 2.75 2.65 1.45
C VAL A 89 1.86 3.49 2.38
N VAL A 90 2.21 4.77 2.59
CA VAL A 90 1.39 5.71 3.37
C VAL A 90 0.08 6.01 2.66
N ARG A 91 0.08 6.17 1.33
CA ARG A 91 -1.15 6.31 0.52
C ARG A 91 -2.09 5.13 0.72
N LEU A 92 -1.59 3.90 0.61
CA LEU A 92 -2.39 2.68 0.83
C LEU A 92 -3.02 2.67 2.23
N ALA A 93 -2.23 3.01 3.26
CA ALA A 93 -2.72 3.10 4.62
C ALA A 93 -3.81 4.17 4.80
N CYS A 94 -3.70 5.32 4.13
CA CYS A 94 -4.72 6.37 4.20
C CYS A 94 -6.06 5.91 3.60
N VAL A 95 -6.04 5.17 2.48
CA VAL A 95 -7.26 4.63 1.88
C VAL A 95 -7.90 3.56 2.76
N GLN A 96 -7.09 2.68 3.37
CA GLN A 96 -7.59 1.73 4.37
C GLN A 96 -8.28 2.40 5.55
N ILE A 97 -7.71 3.49 6.06
CA ILE A 97 -8.32 4.27 7.13
C ILE A 97 -9.63 4.94 6.67
N ALA A 98 -9.68 5.43 5.43
CA ALA A 98 -10.86 6.08 4.83
C ALA A 98 -12.04 5.15 4.59
N ILE A 99 -11.81 3.85 4.54
CA ILE A 99 -12.85 2.85 4.32
C ILE A 99 -13.70 2.63 5.58
N GLN A 100 -13.16 2.82 6.79
CA GLN A 100 -13.91 2.61 8.04
C GLN A 100 -15.23 3.40 8.10
N PRO A 101 -15.27 4.73 7.95
CA PRO A 101 -16.54 5.48 8.01
C PRO A 101 -17.53 5.05 6.91
N VAL A 102 -17.05 4.58 5.76
CA VAL A 102 -17.92 4.03 4.72
C VAL A 102 -18.63 2.77 5.21
N TRP A 103 -17.91 1.85 5.86
CA TRP A 103 -18.50 0.67 6.49
C TRP A 103 -19.50 1.02 7.58
N GLU A 104 -19.17 1.95 8.47
CA GLU A 104 -20.09 2.38 9.53
C GLU A 104 -21.40 2.94 8.94
N GLY A 105 -21.30 3.78 7.91
CA GLY A 105 -22.49 4.35 7.28
C GLY A 105 -23.30 3.34 6.47
N LEU A 106 -22.66 2.33 5.87
CA LEU A 106 -23.34 1.21 5.20
C LEU A 106 -24.09 0.34 6.22
N ALA A 107 -23.41 -0.06 7.31
CA ALA A 107 -23.99 -0.88 8.37
C ALA A 107 -25.16 -0.19 9.07
N ALA A 108 -25.09 1.12 9.25
CA ALA A 108 -26.16 1.92 9.85
C ALA A 108 -27.18 2.47 8.82
N HIS A 109 -27.10 2.07 7.54
CA HIS A 109 -27.97 2.53 6.44
C HIS A 109 -28.11 4.07 6.39
N ARG A 110 -27.01 4.79 6.58
CA ARG A 110 -26.98 6.26 6.67
C ARG A 110 -26.76 6.96 5.34
N TRP A 111 -26.19 6.26 4.36
CA TRP A 111 -25.91 6.83 3.04
C TRP A 111 -27.14 6.80 2.15
N SER A 112 -27.39 7.91 1.46
CA SER A 112 -28.36 8.01 0.36
C SER A 112 -27.81 7.38 -0.93
N ASP A 113 -28.69 7.10 -1.90
CA ASP A 113 -28.28 6.55 -3.21
C ASP A 113 -27.26 7.44 -3.93
N ALA A 114 -27.39 8.77 -3.81
CA ALA A 114 -26.47 9.73 -4.42
C ALA A 114 -25.07 9.68 -3.78
N GLU A 115 -24.99 9.64 -2.45
CA GLU A 115 -23.74 9.54 -1.70
C GLU A 115 -23.04 8.20 -1.97
N LEU A 116 -23.81 7.10 -2.04
CA LEU A 116 -23.30 5.78 -2.41
C LEU A 116 -22.77 5.75 -3.84
N GLN A 117 -23.45 6.39 -4.79
CA GLN A 117 -22.96 6.49 -6.17
C GLN A 117 -21.65 7.29 -6.25
N GLU A 118 -21.51 8.36 -5.46
CA GLU A 118 -20.26 9.14 -5.39
C GLU A 118 -19.10 8.32 -4.82
N LEU A 119 -19.31 7.65 -3.68
CA LEU A 119 -18.32 6.76 -3.06
C LEU A 119 -17.94 5.61 -3.99
N GLN A 120 -18.94 4.95 -4.60
CA GLN A 120 -18.73 3.88 -5.56
C GLN A 120 -17.84 4.34 -6.72
N THR A 121 -18.20 5.46 -7.36
CA THR A 121 -17.43 6.03 -8.48
C THR A 121 -15.99 6.29 -8.06
N ARG A 122 -15.81 6.82 -6.85
CA ARG A 122 -14.50 7.13 -6.30
C ARG A 122 -13.65 5.88 -6.07
N PHE A 123 -14.22 4.82 -5.51
CA PHE A 123 -13.49 3.57 -5.29
C PHE A 123 -13.09 2.87 -6.59
N GLN A 124 -13.95 2.91 -7.62
CA GLN A 124 -13.66 2.33 -8.94
C GLN A 124 -12.46 2.98 -9.66
N GLN A 125 -12.08 4.21 -9.28
CA GLN A 125 -10.94 4.92 -9.87
C GLN A 125 -9.58 4.41 -9.36
N PHE A 126 -9.54 3.67 -8.25
CA PHE A 126 -8.27 3.17 -7.71
C PHE A 126 -7.74 1.98 -8.50
N ASN A 127 -6.43 2.02 -8.79
CA ASN A 127 -5.67 0.91 -9.34
C ASN A 127 -4.30 0.84 -8.67
N PHE A 128 -4.27 0.35 -7.43
CA PHE A 128 -3.05 0.33 -6.63
C PHE A 128 -1.97 -0.59 -7.23
N LEU A 129 -2.36 -1.69 -7.89
CA LEU A 129 -1.40 -2.58 -8.54
C LEU A 129 -0.66 -1.88 -9.69
N ALA A 130 -1.36 -1.10 -10.52
CA ALA A 130 -0.71 -0.30 -11.56
C ALA A 130 0.11 0.85 -10.97
N ASP A 131 -0.43 1.53 -9.95
CA ASP A 131 0.22 2.67 -9.29
C ASP A 131 1.53 2.27 -8.58
N MET A 132 1.74 0.98 -8.29
CA MET A 132 2.95 0.46 -7.64
C MET A 132 4.21 0.55 -8.51
N LYS A 133 4.07 0.65 -9.84
CA LYS A 133 5.22 0.64 -10.76
C LYS A 133 6.21 1.79 -10.49
N ARG A 134 5.70 3.01 -10.38
CA ARG A 134 6.52 4.21 -10.19
C ARG A 134 7.34 4.19 -8.89
N PRO A 135 6.75 3.94 -7.71
CA PRO A 135 7.51 3.84 -6.46
C PRO A 135 8.51 2.68 -6.46
N LEU A 136 8.19 1.56 -7.12
CA LEU A 136 9.12 0.44 -7.30
C LEU A 136 10.32 0.81 -8.17
N ASP A 137 10.10 1.51 -9.29
CA ASP A 137 11.19 2.05 -10.13
C ASP A 137 12.07 3.04 -9.34
N GLY A 138 11.45 3.87 -8.49
CA GLY A 138 12.16 4.77 -7.58
C GLY A 138 13.02 4.05 -6.54
N GLU A 139 12.49 2.98 -5.94
CA GLU A 139 13.24 2.14 -4.99
C GLU A 139 14.48 1.51 -5.65
N ARG A 140 14.32 0.96 -6.86
CA ARG A 140 15.43 0.39 -7.62
C ARG A 140 16.48 1.45 -7.97
N ALA A 141 16.06 2.63 -8.40
CA ALA A 141 16.97 3.74 -8.69
C ALA A 141 17.73 4.19 -7.42
N SER A 142 17.05 4.26 -6.28
CA SER A 142 17.67 4.62 -4.99
C SER A 142 18.73 3.62 -4.56
N ALA A 143 18.48 2.32 -4.72
CA ALA A 143 19.47 1.28 -4.41
C ALA A 143 20.72 1.36 -5.30
N ILE A 144 20.55 1.59 -6.62
CA ILE A 144 21.66 1.77 -7.56
C ILE A 144 22.50 3.01 -7.17
N LEU A 145 21.83 4.13 -6.89
CA LEU A 145 22.46 5.36 -6.44
C LEU A 145 23.22 5.15 -5.12
N THR A 146 22.65 4.38 -4.19
CA THR A 146 23.29 4.07 -2.90
C THR A 146 24.63 3.37 -3.11
N ALA A 147 24.74 2.43 -4.06
CA ALA A 147 26.03 1.80 -4.38
C ALA A 147 27.09 2.83 -4.82
N ASP A 148 26.70 3.80 -5.67
CA ASP A 148 27.59 4.86 -6.13
C ASP A 148 28.03 5.79 -4.98
N LEU A 149 27.11 6.10 -4.05
CA LEU A 149 27.40 6.96 -2.89
C LEU A 149 28.31 6.28 -1.88
N LEU A 150 28.16 4.96 -1.68
CA LEU A 150 29.08 4.15 -0.87
C LEU A 150 30.47 4.11 -1.51
N TYR A 151 30.57 3.93 -2.83
CA TYR A 151 31.85 3.98 -3.55
C TYR A 151 32.54 5.35 -3.41
N ARG A 152 31.78 6.44 -3.51
CA ARG A 152 32.27 7.82 -3.30
C ARG A 152 32.57 8.13 -1.83
N ARG A 153 32.33 7.18 -0.92
CA ARG A 153 32.51 7.31 0.53
C ARG A 153 31.71 8.46 1.14
N LYS A 154 30.56 8.79 0.54
CA LYS A 154 29.67 9.80 1.09
C LYS A 154 28.97 9.28 2.35
N TYR A 155 28.71 7.98 2.41
CA TYR A 155 28.26 7.29 3.61
C TYR A 155 29.15 6.10 3.91
N ARG A 156 29.11 5.67 5.16
CA ARG A 156 29.54 4.34 5.56
C ARG A 156 28.37 3.37 5.49
N PRO A 157 28.59 2.11 5.10
CA PRO A 157 27.57 1.07 5.21
C PRO A 157 26.91 1.05 6.60
N SER A 158 27.69 1.15 7.68
CA SER A 158 27.14 1.20 9.05
C SER A 158 26.26 2.42 9.38
N GLU A 159 26.38 3.53 8.63
CA GLU A 159 25.57 4.74 8.84
C GLU A 159 24.21 4.64 8.16
N LEU A 160 24.14 3.93 7.03
CA LEU A 160 22.89 3.72 6.30
C LEU A 160 22.13 2.49 6.78
N PHE A 161 22.84 1.53 7.38
CA PHE A 161 22.32 0.21 7.66
C PHE A 161 22.52 -0.14 9.13
N ASP A 162 21.42 -0.55 9.80
CA ASP A 162 21.44 -1.02 11.19
C ASP A 162 22.09 -2.43 11.26
N LEU A 163 23.42 -2.44 11.19
CA LEU A 163 24.28 -3.63 11.16
C LEU A 163 24.62 -4.17 12.57
N ASP A 164 23.92 -3.71 13.61
CA ASP A 164 24.16 -4.06 15.02
C ASP A 164 23.33 -5.26 15.52
N ALA A 165 22.66 -6.01 14.63
CA ALA A 165 22.18 -7.36 14.95
C ALA A 165 23.37 -8.30 15.31
N PRO A 166 23.20 -9.34 16.15
CA PRO A 166 24.33 -10.12 16.67
C PRO A 166 24.91 -11.05 15.59
N ASP A 167 25.72 -10.48 14.70
CA ASP A 167 26.57 -11.17 13.75
C ASP A 167 28.00 -11.20 14.31
N PRO A 168 28.73 -12.34 14.29
CA PRO A 168 30.14 -12.40 14.68
C PRO A 168 31.05 -11.44 13.89
N ILE A 169 30.59 -10.92 12.74
CA ILE A 169 31.26 -9.91 11.92
C ILE A 169 30.35 -8.69 11.82
N GLY A 170 30.59 -7.69 12.67
CA GLY A 170 29.75 -6.48 12.78
C GLY A 170 30.04 -5.39 11.73
N GLY A 171 29.26 -4.31 11.76
CA GLY A 171 29.33 -3.19 10.79
C GLY A 171 30.71 -2.58 10.57
N GLY A 172 31.59 -2.60 11.58
CA GLY A 172 32.98 -2.12 11.45
C GLY A 172 33.83 -2.90 10.43
N PHE A 173 33.55 -4.19 10.21
CA PHE A 173 34.22 -4.98 9.16
C PHE A 173 33.75 -4.56 7.76
N VAL A 174 32.45 -4.33 7.58
CA VAL A 174 31.89 -3.87 6.29
C VAL A 174 32.43 -2.48 5.94
N ASP A 175 32.53 -1.60 6.93
CA ASP A 175 33.15 -0.28 6.79
C ASP A 175 34.63 -0.37 6.42
N LEU A 176 35.35 -1.38 6.93
CA LEU A 176 36.74 -1.60 6.57
C LEU A 176 36.86 -2.11 5.13
N VAL A 177 36.09 -3.13 4.75
CA VAL A 177 36.12 -3.72 3.41
C VAL A 177 35.72 -2.70 2.35
N SER A 178 34.64 -1.94 2.57
CA SER A 178 34.16 -0.90 1.66
C SER A 178 35.19 0.18 1.34
N ARG A 179 36.20 0.40 2.20
CA ARG A 179 37.30 1.34 1.93
C ARG A 179 38.29 0.83 0.88
N PHE A 180 38.46 -0.48 0.77
CA PHE A 180 39.52 -1.12 -0.03
C PHE A 180 39.01 -1.81 -1.29
N VAL A 181 37.71 -2.10 -1.40
CA VAL A 181 37.15 -2.73 -2.60
C VAL A 181 37.18 -1.80 -3.81
N PRO A 182 37.49 -2.31 -5.01
CA PRO A 182 37.53 -1.50 -6.23
C PRO A 182 36.12 -1.12 -6.69
N ARG A 183 36.02 -0.11 -7.58
CA ARG A 183 34.75 0.32 -8.19
C ARG A 183 33.95 -0.84 -8.81
N GLY A 184 34.64 -1.83 -9.37
CA GLY A 184 34.02 -3.02 -9.96
C GLY A 184 33.18 -3.84 -8.97
N TRP A 185 33.55 -3.84 -7.68
CA TRP A 185 32.77 -4.51 -6.63
C TRP A 185 31.38 -3.88 -6.47
N TYR A 186 31.28 -2.55 -6.54
CA TYR A 186 30.01 -1.83 -6.47
C TYR A 186 29.15 -2.03 -7.73
N TYR A 187 29.76 -2.20 -8.91
CA TYR A 187 29.02 -2.61 -10.11
C TYR A 187 28.44 -4.02 -9.98
N GLN A 188 29.16 -4.93 -9.32
CA GLN A 188 28.64 -6.26 -9.01
C GLN A 188 27.49 -6.19 -7.99
N GLU A 189 27.57 -5.32 -6.98
CA GLU A 189 26.45 -5.04 -6.07
C GLU A 189 25.22 -4.51 -6.81
N GLN A 190 25.37 -3.53 -7.70
CA GLN A 190 24.25 -2.99 -8.50
C GLN A 190 23.61 -4.08 -9.37
N LEU A 191 24.43 -4.91 -10.03
CA LEU A 191 23.95 -6.02 -10.86
C LEU A 191 23.23 -7.08 -10.03
N SER A 192 23.81 -7.48 -8.91
CA SER A 192 23.26 -8.46 -7.98
C SER A 192 21.93 -7.96 -7.42
N TYR A 193 21.88 -6.71 -6.96
CA TYR A 193 20.63 -6.07 -6.50
C TYR A 193 19.56 -6.10 -7.58
N CYS A 194 19.86 -5.66 -8.81
CA CYS A 194 18.85 -5.63 -9.88
C CYS A 194 18.33 -7.02 -10.25
N ARG A 195 19.21 -8.04 -10.28
CA ARG A 195 18.80 -9.42 -10.55
C ARG A 195 17.90 -9.97 -9.46
N LEU A 196 18.28 -9.78 -8.20
CA LEU A 196 17.49 -10.25 -7.06
C LEU A 196 16.17 -9.48 -6.93
N TYR A 197 16.18 -8.18 -7.23
CA TYR A 197 14.97 -7.36 -7.32
C TYR A 197 13.99 -7.89 -8.39
N GLU A 198 14.49 -8.18 -9.59
CA GLU A 198 13.68 -8.76 -10.68
C GLU A 198 13.17 -10.16 -10.33
N SER A 199 14.02 -10.99 -9.71
CA SER A 199 13.63 -12.32 -9.22
C SER A 199 12.55 -12.23 -8.14
N GLN A 200 12.65 -11.26 -7.23
CA GLN A 200 11.70 -11.10 -6.14
C GLN A 200 10.32 -10.68 -6.64
N LEU A 201 10.26 -9.73 -7.58
CA LEU A 201 9.00 -9.16 -8.05
C LEU A 201 8.41 -9.86 -9.28
N GLY A 202 9.24 -10.55 -10.07
CA GLY A 202 8.82 -11.21 -11.30
C GLY A 202 7.65 -12.16 -11.06
N GLY A 203 6.58 -12.06 -11.85
CA GLY A 203 5.42 -12.95 -11.72
C GLY A 203 4.51 -12.73 -10.50
N THR A 204 4.93 -11.99 -9.47
CA THR A 204 4.18 -11.85 -8.21
C THR A 204 2.84 -11.11 -8.33
N PHE A 205 2.68 -10.27 -9.36
CA PHE A 205 1.42 -9.58 -9.67
C PHE A 205 1.29 -9.29 -11.18
N ASP A 206 0.05 -9.12 -11.62
CA ASP A 206 -0.31 -8.65 -12.97
C ASP A 206 -1.23 -7.45 -12.83
N ALA A 207 -0.69 -6.26 -13.07
CA ALA A 207 -1.43 -4.99 -12.94
C ALA A 207 -2.53 -4.83 -13.98
N VAL A 208 -2.40 -5.46 -15.16
CA VAL A 208 -3.39 -5.39 -16.24
C VAL A 208 -4.59 -6.26 -15.91
N LYS A 209 -4.32 -7.50 -15.48
CA LYS A 209 -5.37 -8.45 -15.05
C LYS A 209 -5.86 -8.19 -13.63
N LYS A 210 -5.28 -7.22 -12.92
CA LYS A 210 -5.53 -6.95 -11.51
C LYS A 210 -5.42 -8.22 -10.65
N ARG A 211 -4.29 -8.92 -10.75
CA ARG A 211 -4.02 -10.17 -10.03
C ARG A 211 -2.78 -10.07 -9.17
N VAL A 212 -2.79 -10.78 -8.04
CA VAL A 212 -1.63 -10.97 -7.16
C VAL A 212 -1.52 -12.45 -6.84
N PHE A 213 -0.29 -12.96 -6.70
CA PHE A 213 -0.01 -14.38 -6.52
C PHE A 213 0.75 -14.63 -5.20
N PRO A 214 0.02 -14.79 -4.07
CA PRO A 214 0.62 -14.96 -2.74
C PRO A 214 1.60 -16.12 -2.64
N ALA A 215 1.28 -17.31 -3.18
CA ALA A 215 2.21 -18.44 -3.20
C ALA A 215 3.54 -18.14 -3.90
N GLN A 216 3.52 -17.36 -4.98
CA GLN A 216 4.75 -16.97 -5.68
C GLN A 216 5.56 -15.98 -4.85
N ILE A 217 4.89 -14.99 -4.22
CA ILE A 217 5.53 -14.05 -3.29
C ILE A 217 6.22 -14.80 -2.14
N ALA A 218 5.51 -15.75 -1.51
CA ALA A 218 6.06 -16.55 -0.42
C ALA A 218 7.26 -17.41 -0.89
N THR A 219 7.18 -17.96 -2.10
CA THR A 219 8.30 -18.72 -2.69
C THR A 219 9.52 -17.82 -2.90
N HIS A 220 9.34 -16.64 -3.49
CA HIS A 220 10.45 -15.71 -3.73
C HIS A 220 11.02 -15.13 -2.43
N ASP A 221 10.19 -14.86 -1.43
CA ASP A 221 10.66 -14.43 -0.11
C ASP A 221 11.53 -15.52 0.54
N HIS A 222 11.11 -16.78 0.50
CA HIS A 222 11.91 -17.90 1.01
C HIS A 222 13.20 -18.14 0.20
N GLU A 223 13.16 -17.99 -1.13
CA GLU A 223 14.33 -18.09 -1.99
C GLU A 223 15.33 -16.97 -1.69
N LEU A 224 14.86 -15.73 -1.57
CA LEU A 224 15.68 -14.58 -1.19
C LEU A 224 16.29 -14.79 0.20
N GLU A 225 15.49 -15.18 1.20
CA GLU A 225 15.97 -15.48 2.56
C GLU A 225 17.08 -16.53 2.56
N ARG A 226 16.94 -17.58 1.72
CA ARG A 226 17.94 -18.63 1.56
C ARG A 226 19.20 -18.13 0.86
N GLU A 227 19.07 -17.29 -0.17
CA GLU A 227 20.22 -16.74 -0.91
C GLU A 227 21.03 -15.75 -0.07
N ILE A 228 20.35 -14.91 0.73
CA ILE A 228 21.01 -13.96 1.63
C ILE A 228 21.36 -14.58 2.98
N ALA A 229 21.05 -15.87 3.19
CA ALA A 229 21.39 -16.57 4.42
C ALA A 229 22.91 -16.65 4.59
N GLY A 230 23.40 -16.27 5.77
CA GLY A 230 24.84 -16.24 6.09
C GLY A 230 25.55 -17.59 6.11
N GLY A 231 24.82 -18.71 5.97
CA GLY A 231 25.37 -20.05 6.04
C GLY A 231 26.30 -20.25 7.25
N ARG A 232 27.45 -20.89 7.03
CA ARG A 232 28.51 -21.07 8.04
C ARG A 232 29.42 -19.83 8.21
N LEU A 233 29.35 -18.87 7.30
CA LEU A 233 30.27 -17.72 7.22
C LEU A 233 29.76 -16.48 7.97
N GLY A 234 28.49 -16.47 8.41
CA GLY A 234 27.83 -15.29 8.97
C GLY A 234 27.15 -14.46 7.87
N LYS A 235 26.06 -13.76 8.19
CA LYS A 235 25.21 -13.06 7.19
C LYS A 235 26.00 -11.97 6.49
N THR A 236 26.74 -11.20 7.28
CA THR A 236 27.48 -10.03 6.82
C THR A 236 28.65 -10.41 5.91
N LEU A 237 29.44 -11.41 6.27
CA LEU A 237 30.56 -11.87 5.44
C LEU A 237 30.06 -12.53 4.14
N ASN A 238 28.99 -13.32 4.21
CA ASN A 238 28.41 -13.94 3.03
C ASN A 238 27.91 -12.89 2.02
N ALA A 239 27.22 -11.85 2.51
CA ALA A 239 26.73 -10.75 1.69
C ALA A 239 27.87 -9.99 0.99
N VAL A 240 28.96 -9.71 1.70
CA VAL A 240 30.14 -9.02 1.12
C VAL A 240 30.82 -9.87 0.04
N LEU A 241 30.95 -11.18 0.27
CA LEU A 241 31.62 -12.11 -0.66
C LEU A 241 30.82 -12.33 -1.94
N HIS A 242 29.49 -12.34 -1.86
CA HIS A 242 28.60 -12.59 -3.00
C HIS A 242 28.07 -11.32 -3.66
N HIS A 243 28.52 -10.14 -3.23
CA HIS A 243 28.03 -8.84 -3.69
C HIS A 243 26.52 -8.68 -3.49
N GLN A 244 26.02 -9.06 -2.31
CA GLN A 244 24.60 -9.04 -1.94
C GLN A 244 24.34 -8.09 -0.76
N LEU A 245 25.26 -7.19 -0.43
CA LEU A 245 25.12 -6.27 0.70
C LEU A 245 23.82 -5.46 0.57
N LEU A 246 23.65 -4.73 -0.54
CA LEU A 246 22.45 -3.91 -0.77
C LEU A 246 21.18 -4.75 -0.88
N ALA A 247 21.28 -5.92 -1.52
CA ALA A 247 20.14 -6.83 -1.69
C ALA A 247 19.63 -7.35 -0.35
N SER A 248 20.54 -7.80 0.53
CA SER A 248 20.20 -8.32 1.86
C SER A 248 19.51 -7.30 2.76
N MET A 249 19.70 -6.01 2.49
CA MET A 249 19.20 -4.91 3.32
C MET A 249 17.89 -4.33 2.79
N LEU A 250 17.80 -4.07 1.49
CA LEU A 250 16.70 -3.29 0.91
C LEU A 250 15.56 -4.16 0.38
N LEU A 251 15.86 -5.38 -0.09
CA LEU A 251 14.83 -6.26 -0.69
C LEU A 251 13.83 -6.86 0.31
N PRO A 252 14.16 -7.19 1.57
CA PRO A 252 13.19 -7.77 2.51
C PRO A 252 11.95 -6.88 2.75
N ALA A 253 12.08 -5.56 2.58
CA ALA A 253 10.96 -4.64 2.72
C ALA A 253 9.94 -4.74 1.57
N LEU A 254 10.35 -5.22 0.39
CA LEU A 254 9.52 -5.27 -0.82
C LEU A 254 8.41 -6.34 -0.76
N GLY A 255 8.65 -7.50 -0.14
CA GLY A 255 7.68 -8.60 -0.09
C GLY A 255 6.32 -8.18 0.50
N LYS A 256 6.32 -7.25 1.46
CA LYS A 256 5.09 -6.74 2.10
C LYS A 256 4.34 -5.71 1.26
N VAL A 257 4.96 -5.14 0.22
CA VAL A 257 4.33 -4.07 -0.59
C VAL A 257 3.17 -4.65 -1.41
N SER A 258 3.37 -5.78 -2.06
CA SER A 258 2.32 -6.47 -2.84
C SER A 258 1.12 -6.85 -1.98
N LEU A 259 1.36 -7.37 -0.76
CA LEU A 259 0.30 -7.64 0.22
C LEU A 259 -0.49 -6.37 0.55
N LYS A 260 0.20 -5.27 0.87
CA LYS A 260 -0.45 -3.99 1.20
C LYS A 260 -1.24 -3.41 0.03
N ALA A 261 -0.72 -3.55 -1.19
CA ALA A 261 -1.39 -3.09 -2.40
C ALA A 261 -2.66 -3.91 -2.68
N ALA A 262 -2.57 -5.24 -2.58
CA ALA A 262 -3.71 -6.15 -2.72
C ALA A 262 -4.79 -5.86 -1.68
N THR A 263 -4.39 -5.74 -0.43
CA THR A 263 -5.18 -5.28 0.73
C THR A 263 -5.94 -3.99 0.42
N ALA A 264 -5.23 -2.97 -0.08
CA ALA A 264 -5.82 -1.67 -0.42
C ALA A 264 -6.84 -1.77 -1.55
N GLN A 265 -6.50 -2.50 -2.62
CA GLN A 265 -7.36 -2.67 -3.78
C GLN A 265 -8.60 -3.50 -3.45
N THR A 266 -8.45 -4.60 -2.73
CA THR A 266 -9.57 -5.44 -2.29
C THR A 266 -10.58 -4.63 -1.49
N ALA A 267 -10.12 -3.78 -0.58
CA ALA A 267 -11.04 -2.96 0.20
C ALA A 267 -11.74 -1.88 -0.65
N ALA A 268 -11.05 -1.30 -1.65
CA ALA A 268 -11.68 -0.38 -2.59
C ALA A 268 -12.73 -1.10 -3.47
N ASP A 269 -12.40 -2.27 -4.00
CA ASP A 269 -13.31 -3.07 -4.84
C ASP A 269 -14.53 -3.54 -4.04
N GLN A 270 -14.33 -3.99 -2.80
CA GLN A 270 -15.41 -4.32 -1.86
C GLN A 270 -16.23 -3.09 -1.47
N GLY A 271 -15.61 -1.93 -1.27
CA GLY A 271 -16.32 -0.67 -1.02
C GLY A 271 -17.23 -0.28 -2.19
N ALA A 272 -16.74 -0.42 -3.43
CA ALA A 272 -17.56 -0.18 -4.63
C ALA A 272 -18.72 -1.18 -4.75
N LEU A 273 -18.45 -2.47 -4.53
CA LEU A 273 -19.48 -3.52 -4.53
C LEU A 273 -20.54 -3.30 -3.45
N ALA A 274 -20.12 -2.98 -2.23
CA ALA A 274 -21.02 -2.73 -1.11
C ALA A 274 -21.89 -1.49 -1.34
N CYS A 275 -21.33 -0.42 -1.92
CA CYS A 275 -22.12 0.72 -2.35
C CYS A 275 -23.17 0.32 -3.40
N ALA A 276 -22.78 -0.45 -4.42
CA ALA A 276 -23.72 -0.92 -5.44
C ALA A 276 -24.82 -1.85 -4.87
N LEU A 277 -24.47 -2.74 -3.94
CA LEU A 277 -25.41 -3.60 -3.22
C LEU A 277 -26.44 -2.79 -2.43
N GLU A 278 -25.98 -1.78 -1.69
CA GLU A 278 -26.88 -0.93 -0.90
C GLU A 278 -27.80 -0.09 -1.78
N ARG A 279 -27.30 0.41 -2.92
CA ARG A 279 -28.13 1.09 -3.92
C ARG A 279 -29.18 0.19 -4.54
N TYR A 280 -28.82 -1.07 -4.83
CA TYR A 280 -29.79 -2.08 -5.27
C TYR A 280 -30.87 -2.29 -4.20
N ARG A 281 -30.49 -2.39 -2.92
CA ARG A 281 -31.42 -2.53 -1.79
C ARG A 281 -32.36 -1.32 -1.68
N LEU A 282 -31.84 -0.10 -1.81
CA LEU A 282 -32.66 1.12 -1.80
C LEU A 282 -33.69 1.14 -2.94
N ALA A 283 -33.33 0.64 -4.12
CA ALA A 283 -34.23 0.60 -5.27
C ALA A 283 -35.25 -0.56 -5.25
N SER A 284 -34.88 -1.70 -4.65
CA SER A 284 -35.66 -2.96 -4.75
C SER A 284 -36.23 -3.45 -3.42
N GLY A 285 -35.89 -2.81 -2.31
CA GLY A 285 -36.25 -3.19 -0.94
C GLY A 285 -35.42 -4.34 -0.34
N GLN A 286 -34.64 -5.05 -1.13
CA GLN A 286 -33.83 -6.21 -0.70
C GLN A 286 -32.50 -6.25 -1.47
N PHE A 287 -31.46 -6.83 -0.87
CA PHE A 287 -30.20 -7.13 -1.57
C PHE A 287 -30.43 -8.14 -2.71
N PRO A 288 -29.58 -8.21 -3.75
CA PRO A 288 -29.73 -9.20 -4.83
C PRO A 288 -29.37 -10.63 -4.38
N GLU A 289 -29.73 -11.66 -5.16
CA GLU A 289 -29.32 -13.05 -4.84
C GLU A 289 -27.88 -13.32 -5.23
N THR A 290 -27.39 -12.65 -6.28
CA THR A 290 -26.02 -12.79 -6.78
C THR A 290 -25.45 -11.43 -7.16
N LEU A 291 -24.12 -11.32 -7.29
CA LEU A 291 -23.46 -10.06 -7.66
C LEU A 291 -23.75 -9.65 -9.10
N GLU A 292 -24.01 -10.61 -10.00
CA GLU A 292 -24.30 -10.35 -11.41
C GLU A 292 -25.54 -9.49 -11.61
N ALA A 293 -26.50 -9.54 -10.69
CA ALA A 293 -27.71 -8.71 -10.72
C ALA A 293 -27.42 -7.20 -10.53
N LEU A 294 -26.21 -6.83 -10.07
CA LEU A 294 -25.78 -5.43 -10.02
C LEU A 294 -25.47 -4.87 -11.42
N ALA A 295 -25.13 -5.73 -12.37
CA ALA A 295 -24.80 -5.32 -13.73
C ALA A 295 -26.06 -5.28 -14.63
N PRO A 296 -26.10 -4.39 -15.63
CA PRO A 296 -25.19 -3.26 -15.84
C PRO A 296 -25.59 -2.01 -15.03
N ARG A 297 -26.77 -2.01 -14.40
CA ARG A 297 -27.43 -0.80 -13.88
C ARG A 297 -26.67 -0.13 -12.73
N PHE A 298 -26.18 -0.90 -11.77
CA PHE A 298 -25.56 -0.36 -10.56
C PHE A 298 -24.03 -0.42 -10.64
N LEU A 299 -23.45 -1.43 -11.29
CA LEU A 299 -22.01 -1.58 -11.41
C LEU A 299 -21.61 -2.29 -12.71
N SER A 300 -20.73 -1.68 -13.50
CA SER A 300 -20.16 -2.28 -14.71
C SER A 300 -18.78 -1.69 -15.03
N PRO A 301 -17.72 -2.49 -15.26
CA PRO A 301 -17.67 -3.94 -15.03
C PRO A 301 -17.67 -4.30 -13.54
N LEU A 302 -18.07 -5.52 -13.21
CA LEU A 302 -17.91 -6.09 -11.86
C LEU A 302 -16.44 -6.36 -11.58
N PRO A 303 -15.86 -5.90 -10.45
CA PRO A 303 -14.51 -6.26 -10.07
C PRO A 303 -14.44 -7.74 -9.68
N HIS A 304 -13.28 -8.36 -9.90
CA HIS A 304 -12.97 -9.72 -9.47
C HIS A 304 -11.97 -9.70 -8.32
N ASP A 305 -11.98 -10.75 -7.51
CA ASP A 305 -11.03 -10.95 -6.43
C ASP A 305 -9.60 -11.03 -7.00
N LEU A 306 -8.70 -10.20 -6.46
CA LEU A 306 -7.31 -10.08 -6.92
C LEU A 306 -6.53 -11.39 -6.76
N LEU A 307 -6.83 -12.18 -5.74
CA LEU A 307 -6.08 -13.40 -5.41
C LEU A 307 -6.57 -14.55 -6.28
N THR A 308 -7.88 -14.75 -6.37
CA THR A 308 -8.44 -15.90 -7.10
C THR A 308 -8.68 -15.64 -8.59
N GLY A 309 -8.89 -14.38 -8.97
CA GLY A 309 -9.33 -13.98 -10.32
C GLY A 309 -10.78 -14.34 -10.64
N ARG A 310 -11.56 -14.74 -9.64
CA ARG A 310 -12.99 -15.06 -9.75
C ARG A 310 -13.82 -13.90 -9.15
N PRO A 311 -15.15 -13.86 -9.34
CA PRO A 311 -15.99 -12.91 -8.61
C PRO A 311 -15.75 -12.97 -7.10
N TYR A 312 -15.92 -11.84 -6.42
CA TYR A 312 -15.88 -11.81 -4.95
C TYR A 312 -16.93 -12.74 -4.35
N GLN A 313 -16.62 -13.31 -3.20
CA GLN A 313 -17.56 -14.19 -2.52
C GLN A 313 -18.66 -13.35 -1.89
N TYR A 314 -19.91 -13.70 -2.22
CA TYR A 314 -21.10 -13.00 -1.79
C TYR A 314 -22.18 -13.98 -1.37
N ARG A 315 -22.84 -13.68 -0.26
CA ARG A 315 -24.09 -14.33 0.12
C ARG A 315 -24.96 -13.37 0.91
N ARG A 316 -26.28 -13.52 0.78
CA ARG A 316 -27.21 -12.93 1.74
C ARG A 316 -26.99 -13.60 3.11
N ALA A 317 -27.07 -12.80 4.16
CA ALA A 317 -27.12 -13.29 5.53
C ALA A 317 -28.56 -13.26 6.04
N GLU A 318 -28.77 -13.80 7.24
CA GLU A 318 -30.03 -13.61 7.96
C GLU A 318 -30.26 -12.10 8.24
N ASP A 319 -31.49 -11.74 8.61
CA ASP A 319 -31.88 -10.38 9.00
C ASP A 319 -31.67 -9.29 7.93
N GLY A 320 -31.67 -9.68 6.65
CA GLY A 320 -31.58 -8.73 5.53
C GLY A 320 -30.19 -8.12 5.37
N GLN A 321 -29.14 -8.74 5.93
CA GLN A 321 -27.74 -8.35 5.74
C GLN A 321 -27.08 -9.15 4.60
N PHE A 322 -25.79 -8.91 4.35
CA PHE A 322 -24.99 -9.71 3.42
C PHE A 322 -23.57 -9.90 3.94
N VAL A 323 -22.91 -10.95 3.43
CA VAL A 323 -21.48 -11.16 3.61
C VAL A 323 -20.83 -10.98 2.24
N LEU A 324 -19.83 -10.10 2.17
CA LEU A 324 -18.99 -9.86 0.99
C LEU A 324 -17.53 -9.97 1.42
N TYR A 325 -16.75 -10.84 0.79
CA TYR A 325 -15.36 -11.06 1.17
C TYR A 325 -14.48 -11.53 0.01
N SER A 326 -13.17 -11.42 0.23
CA SER A 326 -12.12 -11.96 -0.62
C SER A 326 -11.54 -13.19 0.07
N VAL A 327 -11.00 -14.12 -0.70
CA VAL A 327 -10.24 -15.25 -0.13
C VAL A 327 -9.02 -14.70 0.65
N GLY A 328 -8.60 -15.39 1.71
CA GLY A 328 -7.47 -14.95 2.52
C GLY A 328 -6.15 -14.92 1.74
N TRP A 329 -5.16 -14.19 2.25
CA TRP A 329 -3.80 -14.15 1.65
C TRP A 329 -3.12 -15.52 1.61
N ASN A 330 -3.58 -16.47 2.41
CA ASN A 330 -3.19 -17.89 2.39
C ASN A 330 -3.81 -18.68 1.21
N GLU A 331 -4.59 -18.03 0.34
CA GLU A 331 -5.33 -18.59 -0.79
C GLU A 331 -6.34 -19.68 -0.38
N LYS A 332 -6.78 -19.65 0.88
CA LYS A 332 -7.80 -20.55 1.43
C LYS A 332 -9.06 -19.79 1.77
N ASP A 333 -10.19 -20.40 1.44
CA ASP A 333 -11.51 -19.86 1.75
C ASP A 333 -11.95 -20.32 3.13
N ASP A 334 -11.95 -19.38 4.08
CA ASP A 334 -12.39 -19.60 5.46
C ASP A 334 -13.86 -19.17 5.68
N GLY A 335 -14.65 -19.13 4.61
CA GLY A 335 -16.11 -18.94 4.64
C GLY A 335 -16.57 -17.54 5.07
N GLY A 336 -15.72 -16.53 4.91
CA GLY A 336 -15.99 -15.15 5.31
C GLY A 336 -15.86 -14.88 6.80
N THR A 337 -15.14 -15.72 7.54
CA THR A 337 -14.85 -15.50 8.97
C THR A 337 -13.87 -14.34 9.13
N PRO A 338 -14.18 -13.29 9.92
CA PRO A 338 -13.27 -12.17 10.13
C PRO A 338 -11.94 -12.63 10.73
N GLY A 339 -10.84 -12.07 10.22
CA GLY A 339 -9.52 -12.21 10.83
C GLY A 339 -9.43 -11.53 12.20
N LYS A 340 -8.30 -11.70 12.89
CA LYS A 340 -8.03 -11.00 14.16
C LYS A 340 -7.78 -9.50 13.98
N THR A 341 -7.56 -9.04 12.76
CA THR A 341 -7.46 -7.62 12.41
C THR A 341 -8.59 -7.28 11.44
N LEU A 342 -8.87 -5.99 11.20
CA LEU A 342 -9.52 -5.57 9.95
C LEU A 342 -8.38 -5.44 8.92
N PHE A 343 -7.53 -6.48 8.76
CA PHE A 343 -7.68 -7.73 7.99
C PHE A 343 -7.86 -9.05 8.75
#